data_AF-A0A8T4QBU3-F1
#
_entry.id   AF-A0A8T4QBU3-F1
#
_cell.length_a   1.000
_cell.length_b   1.000
_cell.length_c   1.000
_cell.angle_alpha   90.00
_cell.angle_beta   90.00
_cell.angle_gamma   90.00
#
_symmetry.space_group_name_H-M   'P 1'
#
loop_
_entity.id
_entity.type
_entity.pdbx_description
1 polymer ?
#
loop_
_entity_poly.entity_id
_entity_poly.type
_entity_poly.pdbx_seq_one_letter_code
_entity_poly.pdbx_strand_id
1 'polypeptide(L)'
;MVIESFTNPKLAEKRPWSLLFYGFLYSSVAILLSLWVFAQQASIIMVFFTVLACTPLIYLTQKREEKMDILIKDEITLLNQHRKAIDYLMFLFVGITIAYAFWYTILPQSLVTNLFSIQTQTILNINNRVSGNLIESLSLFSDILFNNFKVLIFCIIFSFVYGFGSIFILTWNASVIGTAMGNFIKANFAAMGGAFLGLNYWKSFSFGILRYFVHGLPEIAAYFIAGLAGGIISVAVINRDIESKRFEKIMFDTSQLIFIALILLVVAALIEVYITPLFFN
;
A
#
# COMPACT_ATOMS: atom_id res chain seq x y z
N MET A 1 -14.03 -5.39 18.31
CA MET A 1 -12.87 -6.31 18.33
C MET A 1 -11.81 -5.78 19.29
N VAL A 2 -11.00 -6.64 19.91
CA VAL A 2 -9.87 -6.21 20.78
C VAL A 2 -8.94 -5.24 20.06
N ILE A 3 -8.78 -5.39 18.74
CA ILE A 3 -7.96 -4.52 17.90
C ILE A 3 -8.53 -3.09 17.79
N GLU A 4 -9.86 -2.92 17.82
CA GLU A 4 -10.51 -1.59 17.84
C GLU A 4 -10.22 -0.80 19.12
N SER A 5 -9.80 -1.47 20.20
CA SER A 5 -9.42 -0.79 21.43
C SER A 5 -8.06 -0.06 21.32
N PHE A 6 -7.19 -0.47 20.40
CA PHE A 6 -5.84 0.11 20.26
C PHE A 6 -5.83 1.42 19.46
N THR A 7 -6.69 1.53 18.44
CA THR A 7 -6.73 2.74 17.60
C THR A 7 -8.09 2.94 16.93
N ASN A 8 -8.40 4.20 16.65
CA ASN A 8 -9.60 4.62 15.92
C ASN A 8 -9.26 5.85 15.05
N PRO A 9 -10.11 6.21 14.08
CA PRO A 9 -9.81 7.31 13.15
C PRO A 9 -9.54 8.67 13.83
N LYS A 10 -10.18 8.95 14.98
CA LYS A 10 -9.94 10.21 15.72
C LYS A 10 -8.56 10.24 16.36
N LEU A 11 -8.10 9.11 16.90
CA LEU A 11 -6.77 8.99 17.47
C LEU A 11 -5.70 8.98 16.36
N ALA A 12 -5.95 8.27 15.27
CA ALA A 12 -5.06 8.20 14.10
C ALA A 12 -4.84 9.58 13.47
N GLU A 13 -5.88 10.41 13.33
CA GLU A 13 -5.76 11.78 12.83
C GLU A 13 -4.87 12.67 13.72
N LYS A 14 -4.96 12.50 15.06
CA LYS A 14 -4.15 13.28 16.01
C LYS A 14 -2.69 12.81 16.07
N ARG A 15 -2.44 11.52 15.87
CA ARG A 15 -1.11 10.89 15.97
C ARG A 15 -0.88 9.92 14.81
N PRO A 16 -0.76 10.41 13.57
CA PRO A 16 -0.71 9.56 12.37
C PRO A 16 0.51 8.62 12.37
N TRP A 17 1.65 9.10 12.85
CA TRP A 17 2.88 8.33 12.96
C TRP A 17 2.76 7.06 13.82
N SER A 18 1.81 7.03 14.78
CA SER A 18 1.60 5.84 15.61
C SER A 18 1.15 4.62 14.79
N LEU A 19 0.50 4.86 13.63
CA LEU A 19 0.08 3.78 12.75
C LEU A 19 1.25 3.07 12.06
N LEU A 20 2.43 3.68 11.98
CA LEU A 20 3.64 2.99 11.53
C LEU A 20 3.95 1.82 12.47
N PHE A 21 3.93 2.06 13.78
CA PHE A 21 4.19 1.02 14.79
C PHE A 21 3.10 -0.04 14.80
N TYR A 22 1.82 0.36 14.68
CA TYR A 22 0.73 -0.61 14.59
C TYR A 22 0.79 -1.44 13.31
N GLY A 23 1.09 -0.84 12.16
CA GLY A 23 1.28 -1.56 10.90
C GLY A 23 2.40 -2.59 11.00
N PHE A 24 3.53 -2.21 11.62
CA PHE A 24 4.63 -3.12 11.88
C PHE A 24 4.24 -4.27 12.81
N LEU A 25 3.52 -3.97 13.89
CA LEU A 25 3.08 -4.96 14.87
C LEU A 25 2.06 -5.94 14.26
N TYR A 26 1.03 -5.44 13.57
CA TYR A 26 -0.02 -6.26 12.97
C TYR A 26 0.53 -7.24 11.95
N SER A 27 1.41 -6.77 11.06
CA SER A 27 2.06 -7.61 10.06
C SER A 27 3.05 -8.60 10.68
N SER A 28 3.80 -8.20 11.72
CA SER A 28 4.68 -9.12 12.45
C SER A 28 3.90 -10.27 13.11
N VAL A 29 2.78 -9.95 13.78
CA VAL A 29 1.90 -10.96 14.36
C VAL A 29 1.31 -11.86 13.27
N ALA A 30 0.88 -11.28 12.15
CA ALA A 30 0.33 -12.03 11.02
C ALA A 30 1.35 -13.02 10.41
N ILE A 31 2.61 -12.62 10.26
CA ILE A 31 3.71 -13.49 9.79
C ILE A 31 3.96 -14.64 10.76
N LEU A 32 4.07 -14.34 12.06
CA LEU A 32 4.34 -15.37 13.06
C LEU A 32 3.20 -16.38 13.14
N LEU A 33 1.94 -15.91 13.09
CA LEU A 33 0.77 -16.77 13.09
C LEU A 33 0.65 -17.60 11.81
N SER A 34 0.97 -17.02 10.64
CA SER A 34 0.90 -17.74 9.37
C SER A 34 1.94 -18.86 9.31
N LEU A 35 3.17 -18.60 9.79
CA LEU A 35 4.22 -19.60 9.90
C LEU A 35 3.89 -20.70 10.91
N TRP A 36 3.27 -20.34 12.04
CA TRP A 36 2.98 -21.30 13.11
C TRP A 36 1.80 -22.22 12.80
N VAL A 37 0.70 -21.67 12.27
CA VAL A 37 -0.56 -22.40 12.10
C VAL A 37 -0.79 -22.87 10.66
N PHE A 38 -0.32 -22.10 9.66
CA PHE A 38 -0.62 -22.30 8.25
C PHE A 38 0.63 -22.34 7.37
N ALA A 39 1.68 -23.03 7.84
CA ALA A 39 3.01 -22.99 7.24
C ALA A 39 3.02 -23.26 5.72
N GLN A 40 2.15 -24.14 5.20
CA GLN A 40 2.09 -24.47 3.76
C GLN A 40 1.46 -23.37 2.90
N GLN A 41 0.62 -22.51 3.46
CA GLN A 41 -0.06 -21.40 2.77
C GLN A 41 0.35 -20.03 3.32
N ALA A 42 1.47 -19.98 4.05
CA ALA A 42 1.87 -18.82 4.85
C ALA A 42 1.96 -17.52 4.04
N SER A 43 2.29 -17.61 2.74
CA SER A 43 2.48 -16.48 1.85
C SER A 43 1.22 -15.64 1.59
N ILE A 44 0.07 -16.27 1.37
CA ILE A 44 -1.21 -15.54 1.24
C ILE A 44 -1.83 -15.28 2.62
N ILE A 45 -1.67 -16.21 3.56
CA ILE A 45 -2.28 -16.12 4.89
C ILE A 45 -1.70 -14.97 5.71
N MET A 46 -0.40 -14.66 5.60
CA MET A 46 0.18 -13.48 6.27
C MET A 46 -0.46 -12.17 5.78
N VAL A 47 -0.75 -12.07 4.48
CA VAL A 47 -1.41 -10.90 3.90
C VAL A 47 -2.84 -10.82 4.41
N PHE A 48 -3.56 -11.95 4.39
CA PHE A 48 -4.93 -12.03 4.89
C PHE A 48 -5.06 -11.65 6.37
N PHE A 49 -4.18 -12.15 7.25
CA PHE A 49 -4.21 -11.79 8.67
C PHE A 49 -3.83 -10.33 8.91
N THR A 50 -2.90 -9.77 8.14
CA THR A 50 -2.61 -8.33 8.21
C THR A 50 -3.83 -7.50 7.81
N VAL A 51 -4.51 -7.89 6.72
CA VAL A 51 -5.76 -7.28 6.27
C VAL A 51 -6.83 -7.33 7.36
N LEU A 52 -7.05 -8.50 7.96
CA LEU A 52 -8.02 -8.70 9.04
C LEU A 52 -7.75 -7.77 10.23
N ALA A 53 -6.48 -7.59 10.60
CA ALA A 53 -6.09 -6.69 11.68
C ALA A 53 -6.32 -5.21 11.32
N CYS A 54 -6.15 -4.83 10.05
CA CYS A 54 -6.38 -3.46 9.58
C CYS A 54 -7.86 -3.14 9.33
N THR A 55 -8.69 -4.13 9.01
CA THR A 55 -10.11 -3.97 8.62
C THR A 55 -10.90 -3.03 9.54
N PRO A 56 -10.85 -3.16 10.89
CA PRO A 56 -11.68 -2.31 11.75
C PRO A 56 -11.34 -0.83 11.63
N LEU A 57 -10.04 -0.49 11.54
CA LEU A 57 -9.61 0.89 11.36
C LEU A 57 -10.07 1.43 10.00
N ILE A 58 -9.84 0.69 8.92
CA ILE A 58 -10.23 1.13 7.56
C ILE A 58 -11.73 1.32 7.44
N TYR A 59 -12.52 0.37 7.94
CA TYR A 59 -13.97 0.45 7.92
C TYR A 59 -14.48 1.70 8.67
N LEU A 60 -13.95 1.95 9.88
CA LEU A 60 -14.31 3.13 10.66
C LEU A 60 -13.86 4.43 10.00
N THR A 61 -12.71 4.41 9.32
CA THR A 61 -12.22 5.54 8.52
C THR A 61 -13.18 5.85 7.37
N GLN A 62 -13.54 4.85 6.56
CA GLN A 62 -14.44 5.04 5.43
C GLN A 62 -15.81 5.56 5.86
N LYS A 63 -16.39 4.96 6.91
CA LYS A 63 -17.66 5.43 7.48
C LYS A 63 -17.58 6.86 8.01
N ARG A 64 -16.41 7.30 8.44
CA ARG A 64 -16.20 8.70 8.86
C ARG A 64 -16.08 9.62 7.65
N GLU A 65 -15.29 9.25 6.66
CA GLU A 65 -15.09 10.06 5.45
C GLU A 65 -16.40 10.26 4.68
N GLU A 66 -17.21 9.22 4.54
CA GLU A 66 -18.58 9.31 3.99
C GLU A 66 -19.44 10.33 4.75
N LYS A 67 -19.42 10.31 6.10
CA LYS A 67 -20.17 11.29 6.90
C LYS A 67 -19.68 12.72 6.65
N MET A 68 -18.38 12.91 6.46
CA MET A 68 -17.82 14.24 6.20
C MET A 68 -18.20 14.75 4.82
N ASP A 69 -18.28 13.87 3.82
CA ASP A 69 -18.73 14.16 2.44
C ASP A 69 -20.14 14.77 2.39
N ILE A 70 -20.99 14.39 3.34
CA ILE A 70 -22.37 14.89 3.46
C ILE A 70 -22.42 16.23 4.21
N LEU A 71 -21.57 16.38 5.24
CA LEU A 71 -21.61 17.52 6.15
C LEU A 71 -20.85 18.73 5.60
N ILE A 72 -19.78 18.51 4.84
CA ILE A 72 -18.90 19.55 4.32
C ILE A 72 -19.33 19.89 2.89
N LYS A 73 -19.75 21.14 2.68
CA LYS A 73 -20.17 21.65 1.36
C LYS A 73 -19.04 22.28 0.55
N ASP A 74 -17.95 22.67 1.22
CA ASP A 74 -16.80 23.32 0.59
C ASP A 74 -15.78 22.27 0.15
N GLU A 75 -15.48 22.25 -1.15
CA GLU A 75 -14.62 21.23 -1.76
C GLU A 75 -13.18 21.27 -1.22
N ILE A 76 -12.63 22.46 -0.97
CA ILE A 76 -11.26 22.59 -0.45
C ILE A 76 -11.16 22.02 0.96
N THR A 77 -12.16 22.30 1.79
CA THR A 77 -12.25 21.77 3.16
C THR A 77 -12.44 20.26 3.15
N LEU A 78 -13.24 19.72 2.21
CA LEU A 78 -13.47 18.30 2.03
C LEU A 78 -12.19 17.56 1.60
N LEU A 79 -11.47 18.07 0.61
CA LEU A 79 -10.18 17.52 0.18
C LEU A 79 -9.15 17.51 1.31
N ASN A 80 -9.10 18.56 2.13
CA ASN A 80 -8.25 18.60 3.32
C ASN A 80 -8.64 17.55 4.37
N GLN A 81 -9.94 17.21 4.46
CA GLN A 81 -10.41 16.14 5.34
C GLN A 81 -9.95 14.76 4.84
N HIS A 82 -10.11 14.48 3.54
CA HIS A 82 -9.63 13.24 2.93
C HIS A 82 -8.10 13.09 3.05
N ARG A 83 -7.36 14.18 2.87
CA ARG A 83 -5.90 14.19 3.06
C ARG A 83 -5.49 13.66 4.43
N LYS A 84 -6.17 14.07 5.51
CA LYS A 84 -5.86 13.57 6.86
C LYS A 84 -6.07 12.06 6.99
N ALA A 85 -7.08 11.52 6.31
CA ALA A 85 -7.31 10.08 6.26
C ALA A 85 -6.15 9.37 5.53
N ILE A 86 -5.78 9.88 4.37
CA ILE A 86 -4.66 9.35 3.58
C ILE A 86 -3.36 9.41 4.39
N ASP A 87 -3.07 10.50 5.09
CA ASP A 87 -1.84 10.70 5.84
C ASP A 87 -1.58 9.56 6.86
N TYR A 88 -2.55 9.21 7.72
CA TYR A 88 -2.32 8.12 8.67
C TYR A 88 -2.33 6.74 8.00
N LEU A 89 -3.11 6.55 6.93
CA LEU A 89 -3.12 5.30 6.16
C LEU A 89 -1.77 5.05 5.47
N MET A 90 -1.09 6.11 5.01
CA MET A 90 0.27 6.04 4.50
C MET A 90 1.25 5.55 5.58
N PHE A 91 1.16 6.06 6.82
CA PHE A 91 2.00 5.55 7.91
C PHE A 91 1.73 4.08 8.21
N LEU A 92 0.46 3.66 8.20
CA LEU A 92 0.09 2.24 8.36
C LEU A 92 0.75 1.38 7.27
N PHE A 93 0.65 1.78 6.01
CA PHE A 93 1.25 1.09 4.87
C PHE A 93 2.77 0.99 4.99
N VAL A 94 3.44 2.09 5.35
CA VAL A 94 4.89 2.12 5.56
C VAL A 94 5.28 1.15 6.67
N GLY A 95 4.54 1.14 7.78
CA GLY A 95 4.75 0.20 8.88
C GLY A 95 4.66 -1.27 8.46
N ILE A 96 3.63 -1.62 7.69
CA ILE A 96 3.44 -2.96 7.13
C ILE A 96 4.62 -3.33 6.21
N THR A 97 5.00 -2.43 5.30
CA THR A 97 6.08 -2.66 4.33
C THR A 97 7.43 -2.87 5.03
N ILE A 98 7.73 -2.06 6.03
CA ILE A 98 8.97 -2.18 6.84
C ILE A 98 9.00 -3.51 7.58
N ALA A 99 7.89 -3.96 8.16
CA ALA A 99 7.83 -5.26 8.82
C ALA A 99 8.07 -6.41 7.86
N TYR A 100 7.45 -6.41 6.67
CA TYR A 100 7.71 -7.45 5.67
C TYR A 100 9.18 -7.49 5.26
N ALA A 101 9.80 -6.32 5.02
CA ALA A 101 11.23 -6.27 4.70
C ALA A 101 12.11 -6.73 5.86
N PHE A 102 11.80 -6.32 7.09
CA PHE A 102 12.52 -6.74 8.30
C PHE A 102 12.47 -8.26 8.50
N TRP A 103 11.29 -8.87 8.39
CA TRP A 103 11.17 -10.32 8.51
C TRP A 103 11.83 -11.04 7.34
N TYR A 104 11.75 -10.49 6.12
CA TYR A 104 12.47 -11.03 4.97
C TYR A 104 13.99 -11.04 5.19
N THR A 105 14.56 -10.00 5.80
CA THR A 105 16.02 -9.91 6.03
C THR A 105 16.50 -10.80 7.16
N ILE A 106 15.72 -10.98 8.22
CA ILE A 106 16.15 -11.66 9.45
C ILE A 106 15.84 -13.16 9.41
N LEU A 107 14.76 -13.59 8.75
CA LEU A 107 14.39 -15.00 8.73
C LEU A 107 15.40 -15.86 7.94
N PRO A 108 15.60 -17.13 8.36
CA PRO A 108 16.33 -18.12 7.60
C PRO A 108 15.80 -18.27 6.17
N GLN A 109 16.69 -18.54 5.22
CA GLN A 109 16.35 -18.59 3.80
C GLN A 109 15.24 -19.61 3.48
N SER A 110 15.21 -20.75 4.18
CA SER A 110 14.16 -21.77 4.00
C SER A 110 12.77 -21.24 4.35
N LEU A 111 12.63 -20.46 5.44
CA LEU A 111 11.37 -19.84 5.83
C LEU A 111 10.99 -18.72 4.87
N VAL A 112 11.96 -17.92 4.41
CA VAL A 112 11.73 -16.83 3.46
C VAL A 112 11.21 -17.35 2.12
N THR A 113 11.83 -18.41 1.58
CA THR A 113 11.41 -19.01 0.32
C THR A 113 9.97 -19.53 0.38
N ASN A 114 9.53 -20.06 1.53
CA ASN A 114 8.14 -20.47 1.71
C ASN A 114 7.21 -19.26 1.92
N LEU A 115 7.51 -18.42 2.90
CA LEU A 115 6.69 -17.30 3.35
C LEU A 115 6.49 -16.23 2.27
N PHE A 116 7.51 -15.92 1.48
CA PHE A 116 7.46 -14.88 0.45
C PHE A 116 7.47 -15.45 -0.97
N SER A 117 7.12 -16.73 -1.14
CA SER A 117 7.13 -17.43 -2.44
C SER A 117 6.32 -16.69 -3.50
N ILE A 118 5.07 -16.34 -3.21
CA ILE A 118 4.16 -15.73 -4.19
C ILE A 118 4.58 -14.28 -4.47
N GLN A 119 5.02 -13.54 -3.46
CA GLN A 119 5.54 -12.18 -3.64
C GLN A 119 6.79 -12.19 -4.52
N THR A 120 7.72 -13.12 -4.27
CA THR A 120 8.93 -13.29 -5.09
C THR A 120 8.58 -13.62 -6.54
N GLN A 121 7.64 -14.54 -6.77
CA GLN A 121 7.18 -14.88 -8.12
C GLN A 121 6.54 -13.68 -8.83
N THR A 122 5.80 -12.86 -8.09
CA THR A 122 5.19 -11.63 -8.62
C THR A 122 6.26 -10.65 -9.10
N ILE A 123 7.32 -10.45 -8.30
CA ILE A 123 8.46 -9.59 -8.67
C ILE A 123 9.15 -10.12 -9.93
N LEU A 124 9.41 -11.43 -10.02
CA LEU A 124 10.01 -12.04 -11.20
C LEU A 124 9.15 -11.85 -12.46
N ASN A 125 7.82 -12.01 -12.33
CA ASN A 125 6.89 -11.82 -13.44
C ASN A 125 6.87 -10.37 -13.94
N ILE A 126 7.02 -9.38 -13.03
CA ILE A 126 7.11 -7.96 -13.39
C ILE A 126 8.46 -7.69 -14.09
N ASN A 127 9.57 -8.13 -13.49
CA ASN A 127 10.90 -7.88 -14.04
C ASN A 127 11.12 -8.54 -15.41
N ASN A 128 10.58 -9.74 -15.63
CA ASN A 128 10.69 -10.45 -16.91
C ASN A 128 9.93 -9.75 -18.05
N ARG A 129 8.84 -9.03 -17.73
CA ARG A 129 8.15 -8.18 -18.71
C ARG A 129 8.99 -6.97 -19.09
N VAL A 130 9.65 -6.37 -18.09
CA VAL A 130 10.46 -5.15 -18.25
C VAL A 130 11.83 -5.42 -18.90
N SER A 131 12.40 -6.61 -18.71
CA SER A 131 13.77 -6.95 -19.16
C SER A 131 13.83 -7.52 -20.59
N GLY A 132 12.69 -7.61 -21.29
CA GLY A 132 12.55 -8.29 -22.60
C GLY A 132 12.80 -7.43 -23.85
N ASN A 133 13.03 -6.12 -23.73
CA ASN A 133 13.27 -5.23 -24.87
C ASN A 133 14.45 -4.27 -24.59
N LEU A 134 15.50 -4.35 -25.41
CA LEU A 134 16.70 -3.50 -25.32
C LEU A 134 16.51 -2.08 -25.89
N ILE A 135 15.28 -1.61 -26.17
CA ILE A 135 15.05 -0.31 -26.82
C ILE A 135 13.83 0.42 -26.22
N GLU A 136 14.09 1.67 -25.83
CA GLU A 136 13.20 2.77 -25.40
C GLU A 136 12.64 2.79 -23.97
N SER A 137 13.10 3.78 -23.19
CA SER A 137 12.56 4.18 -21.88
C SER A 137 11.05 4.48 -21.88
N LEU A 138 10.49 4.80 -23.05
CA LEU A 138 9.06 5.00 -23.24
C LEU A 138 8.26 3.68 -23.12
N SER A 139 8.81 2.56 -23.60
CA SER A 139 8.17 1.24 -23.47
C SER A 139 8.11 0.81 -22.01
N LEU A 140 9.21 0.98 -21.28
CA LEU A 140 9.32 0.70 -19.85
C LEU A 140 8.36 1.58 -19.03
N PHE A 141 8.27 2.88 -19.34
CA PHE A 141 7.30 3.78 -18.71
C PHE A 141 5.85 3.31 -18.91
N SER A 142 5.50 2.95 -20.15
CA SER A 142 4.17 2.43 -20.48
C SER A 142 3.85 1.17 -19.67
N ASP A 143 4.77 0.20 -19.64
CA ASP A 143 4.56 -1.08 -18.94
C ASP A 143 4.33 -0.89 -17.43
N ILE A 144 5.14 -0.05 -16.80
CA ILE A 144 5.01 0.30 -15.38
C ILE A 144 3.69 1.04 -15.13
N LEU A 145 3.39 2.07 -15.91
CA LEU A 145 2.17 2.85 -15.77
C LEU A 145 0.92 1.98 -15.92
N PHE A 146 0.86 1.10 -16.92
CA PHE A 146 -0.29 0.20 -17.12
C PHE A 146 -0.42 -0.85 -16.03
N ASN A 147 0.68 -1.36 -15.48
CA ASN A 147 0.63 -2.25 -14.33
C ASN A 147 0.02 -1.54 -13.11
N ASN A 148 0.50 -0.33 -12.83
CA ASN A 148 0.03 0.48 -11.71
C ASN A 148 -1.40 0.98 -11.90
N PHE A 149 -1.82 1.24 -13.13
CA PHE A 149 -3.20 1.57 -13.47
C PHE A 149 -4.16 0.40 -13.23
N LYS A 150 -3.74 -0.85 -13.50
CA LYS A 150 -4.53 -2.04 -13.14
C LYS A 150 -4.75 -2.12 -11.62
N VAL A 151 -3.69 -1.88 -10.83
CA VAL A 151 -3.78 -1.87 -9.36
C VAL A 151 -4.73 -0.76 -8.87
N LEU A 152 -4.67 0.44 -9.47
CA LEU A 152 -5.59 1.54 -9.18
C LEU A 152 -7.05 1.13 -9.41
N ILE A 153 -7.36 0.55 -10.57
CA ILE A 153 -8.71 0.06 -10.90
C ILE A 153 -9.16 -1.00 -9.89
N PHE A 154 -8.28 -1.95 -9.53
CA PHE A 154 -8.62 -2.94 -8.52
C PHE A 154 -8.91 -2.31 -7.16
N CYS A 155 -8.19 -1.26 -6.76
CA CYS A 155 -8.49 -0.53 -5.53
C CYS A 155 -9.89 0.08 -5.55
N ILE A 156 -10.28 0.72 -6.67
CA ILE A 156 -11.62 1.29 -6.84
C ILE A 156 -12.69 0.19 -6.76
N ILE A 157 -12.57 -0.86 -7.58
CA ILE A 157 -13.56 -1.93 -7.67
C ILE A 157 -13.70 -2.69 -6.35
N PHE A 158 -12.59 -3.06 -5.71
CA PHE A 158 -12.64 -3.81 -4.45
C PHE A 158 -13.21 -2.96 -3.32
N SER A 159 -12.87 -1.67 -3.28
CA SER A 159 -13.47 -0.75 -2.31
C SER A 159 -14.96 -0.55 -2.58
N PHE A 160 -15.36 -0.44 -3.84
CA PHE A 160 -16.76 -0.34 -4.24
C PHE A 160 -17.58 -1.58 -3.85
N VAL A 161 -17.07 -2.78 -4.12
CA VAL A 161 -17.81 -4.04 -3.88
C VAL A 161 -17.81 -4.44 -2.39
N TYR A 162 -16.67 -4.29 -1.71
CA TYR A 162 -16.49 -4.81 -0.35
C TYR A 162 -16.40 -3.71 0.72
N GLY A 163 -16.61 -2.44 0.36
CA GLY A 163 -16.44 -1.28 1.24
C GLY A 163 -14.97 -0.99 1.49
N PHE A 164 -14.29 -1.82 2.28
CA PHE A 164 -12.88 -1.66 2.66
C PHE A 164 -11.91 -2.48 1.81
N GLY A 165 -12.37 -3.09 0.71
CA GLY A 165 -11.62 -4.09 -0.05
C GLY A 165 -10.29 -3.61 -0.64
N SER A 166 -10.09 -2.30 -0.81
CA SER A 166 -8.81 -1.72 -1.23
C SER A 166 -7.66 -2.07 -0.27
N ILE A 167 -7.91 -2.29 1.02
CA ILE A 167 -6.86 -2.66 1.98
C ILE A 167 -6.21 -3.99 1.65
N PHE A 168 -6.95 -4.93 1.02
CA PHE A 168 -6.38 -6.19 0.56
C PHE A 168 -5.32 -5.95 -0.52
N ILE A 169 -5.67 -5.14 -1.52
CA ILE A 169 -4.78 -4.79 -2.63
C ILE A 169 -3.55 -4.02 -2.11
N LEU A 170 -3.76 -3.08 -1.20
CA LEU A 170 -2.69 -2.28 -0.59
C LEU A 170 -1.77 -3.13 0.29
N THR A 171 -2.31 -4.03 1.11
CA THR A 171 -1.49 -4.91 1.95
C THR A 171 -0.72 -5.93 1.11
N TRP A 172 -1.34 -6.42 0.02
CA TRP A 172 -0.65 -7.22 -0.98
C TRP A 172 0.53 -6.46 -1.58
N ASN A 173 0.30 -5.22 -2.04
CA ASN A 173 1.34 -4.37 -2.62
C ASN A 173 2.47 -4.09 -1.60
N ALA A 174 2.13 -3.78 -0.34
CA ALA A 174 3.10 -3.65 0.75
C ALA A 174 3.95 -4.92 0.96
N SER A 175 3.36 -6.11 0.82
CA SER A 175 4.10 -7.38 0.91
C SER A 175 5.07 -7.57 -0.25
N VAL A 176 4.69 -7.16 -1.47
CA VAL A 176 5.55 -7.23 -2.67
C VAL A 176 6.70 -6.24 -2.54
N ILE A 177 6.43 -4.98 -2.19
CA ILE A 177 7.47 -3.96 -1.97
C ILE A 177 8.39 -4.37 -0.82
N GLY A 178 7.83 -4.85 0.30
CA GLY A 178 8.62 -5.33 1.44
C GLY A 178 9.54 -6.50 1.06
N THR A 179 9.07 -7.42 0.22
CA THR A 179 9.87 -8.53 -0.32
C THR A 179 11.00 -8.02 -1.22
N ALA A 180 10.69 -7.10 -2.15
CA ALA A 180 11.68 -6.51 -3.04
C ALA A 180 12.77 -5.76 -2.27
N MET A 181 12.36 -4.95 -1.30
CA MET A 181 13.26 -4.24 -0.38
C MET A 181 14.11 -5.21 0.44
N GLY A 182 13.52 -6.24 1.04
CA GLY A 182 14.26 -7.26 1.79
C GLY A 182 15.28 -8.00 0.95
N ASN A 183 14.93 -8.35 -0.29
CA ASN A 183 15.84 -8.98 -1.25
C ASN A 183 17.00 -8.05 -1.62
N PHE A 184 16.72 -6.78 -1.92
CA PHE A 184 17.74 -5.77 -2.20
C PHE A 184 18.71 -5.62 -1.01
N ILE A 185 18.20 -5.58 0.22
CA ILE A 185 19.02 -5.46 1.42
C ILE A 185 19.92 -6.70 1.58
N LYS A 186 19.37 -7.91 1.44
CA LYS A 186 20.14 -9.17 1.51
C LYS A 186 21.22 -9.26 0.44
N ALA A 187 20.92 -8.87 -0.80
CA ALA A 187 21.87 -8.90 -1.90
C ALA A 187 23.04 -7.93 -1.68
N ASN A 188 22.77 -6.69 -1.29
CA ASN A 188 23.81 -5.70 -0.98
C ASN A 188 24.62 -6.10 0.26
N PHE A 189 23.98 -6.66 1.28
CA PHE A 189 24.65 -7.15 2.47
C PHE A 189 25.64 -8.28 2.17
N ALA A 190 25.25 -9.24 1.32
CA ALA A 190 26.13 -10.33 0.88
C ALA A 190 27.35 -9.80 0.09
N ALA A 191 27.16 -8.78 -0.75
CA ALA A 191 28.24 -8.13 -1.49
C ALA A 191 29.24 -7.37 -0.59
N MET A 192 28.83 -6.94 0.61
CA MET A 192 29.62 -6.12 1.54
C MET A 192 30.34 -6.92 2.66
N GLY A 193 30.39 -8.25 2.57
CA GLY A 193 31.24 -9.07 3.46
C GLY A 193 30.65 -9.45 4.83
N GLY A 194 29.34 -9.25 5.07
CA GLY A 194 28.60 -10.12 6.00
C GLY A 194 28.61 -9.84 7.52
N ALA A 195 28.71 -8.59 8.00
CA ALA A 195 28.52 -8.29 9.43
C ALA A 195 27.06 -7.91 9.78
N PHE A 196 26.24 -8.89 10.19
CA PHE A 196 24.82 -8.70 10.52
C PHE A 196 24.68 -7.63 11.62
N LEU A 197 23.79 -6.66 11.41
CA LEU A 197 23.57 -5.48 12.28
C LEU A 197 24.72 -4.44 12.35
N GLY A 198 25.74 -4.55 11.50
CA GLY A 198 26.77 -3.51 11.36
C GLY A 198 26.30 -2.28 10.57
N LEU A 199 27.17 -1.25 10.49
CA LEU A 199 26.94 -0.03 9.70
C LEU A 199 26.51 -0.33 8.24
N ASN A 200 27.06 -1.40 7.66
CA ASN A 200 26.75 -1.82 6.29
C ASN A 200 25.29 -2.30 6.13
N TYR A 201 24.75 -3.02 7.11
CA TYR A 201 23.34 -3.42 7.09
C TYR A 201 22.43 -2.19 7.14
N TRP A 202 22.71 -1.24 8.05
CA TRP A 202 21.90 -0.04 8.19
C TRP A 202 21.96 0.87 6.95
N LYS A 203 23.13 0.92 6.30
CA LYS A 203 23.31 1.58 5.01
C LYS A 203 22.44 0.92 3.94
N SER A 204 22.56 -0.40 3.72
CA SER A 204 21.74 -1.13 2.73
C SER A 204 20.23 -1.02 3.01
N PHE A 205 19.84 -1.08 4.28
CA PHE A 205 18.46 -0.89 4.73
C PHE A 205 17.92 0.50 4.36
N SER A 206 18.68 1.56 4.69
CA SER A 206 18.30 2.93 4.38
C SER A 206 18.22 3.18 2.87
N PHE A 207 19.18 2.66 2.09
CA PHE A 207 19.15 2.75 0.63
C PHE A 207 17.98 1.99 0.01
N GLY A 208 17.64 0.81 0.54
CA GLY A 208 16.48 0.04 0.09
C GLY A 208 15.17 0.80 0.30
N ILE A 209 14.98 1.37 1.49
CA ILE A 209 13.82 2.22 1.79
C ILE A 209 13.73 3.38 0.81
N LEU A 210 14.82 4.13 0.63
CA LEU A 210 14.82 5.31 -0.24
C LEU A 210 14.52 4.92 -1.70
N ARG A 211 15.13 3.85 -2.21
CA ARG A 211 14.92 3.38 -3.59
C ARG A 211 13.44 3.13 -3.90
N TYR A 212 12.73 2.43 -3.02
CA TYR A 212 11.35 2.03 -3.27
C TYR A 212 10.32 3.09 -2.86
N PHE A 213 10.58 3.90 -1.82
CA PHE A 213 9.62 4.90 -1.37
C PHE A 213 9.64 6.21 -2.15
N VAL A 214 10.69 6.51 -2.92
CA VAL A 214 10.76 7.73 -3.75
C VAL A 214 9.61 7.79 -4.76
N HIS A 215 9.33 6.71 -5.50
CA HIS A 215 8.15 6.60 -6.37
C HIS A 215 6.97 5.91 -5.67
N GLY A 216 7.23 4.98 -4.74
CA GLY A 216 6.20 4.20 -4.06
C GLY A 216 5.28 5.04 -3.17
N LEU A 217 5.76 6.12 -2.54
CA LEU A 217 4.88 6.98 -1.72
C LEU A 217 3.80 7.68 -2.58
N PRO A 218 4.16 8.37 -3.69
CA PRO A 218 3.16 8.89 -4.64
C PRO A 218 2.19 7.83 -5.19
N GLU A 219 2.70 6.65 -5.55
CA GLU A 219 1.89 5.55 -6.09
C GLU A 219 0.83 5.06 -5.08
N ILE A 220 1.27 4.77 -3.85
CA ILE A 220 0.39 4.26 -2.81
C ILE A 220 -0.62 5.32 -2.35
N ALA A 221 -0.22 6.61 -2.34
CA ALA A 221 -1.15 7.70 -2.10
C ALA A 221 -2.27 7.72 -3.17
N ALA A 222 -1.93 7.53 -4.46
CA ALA A 222 -2.92 7.39 -5.52
C ALA A 222 -3.89 6.23 -5.27
N TYR A 223 -3.38 5.08 -4.83
CA TYR A 223 -4.22 3.91 -4.52
C TYR A 223 -5.14 4.12 -3.33
N PHE A 224 -4.68 4.80 -2.27
CA PHE A 224 -5.54 5.16 -1.15
C PHE A 224 -6.63 6.15 -1.57
N ILE A 225 -6.31 7.17 -2.36
CA ILE A 225 -7.29 8.13 -2.88
C ILE A 225 -8.35 7.42 -3.73
N ALA A 226 -7.93 6.56 -4.65
CA ALA A 226 -8.85 5.81 -5.50
C ALA A 226 -9.68 4.79 -4.69
N GLY A 227 -9.07 4.15 -3.69
CA GLY A 227 -9.78 3.30 -2.74
C GLY A 227 -10.81 4.06 -1.91
N LEU A 228 -10.51 5.28 -1.45
CA LEU A 228 -11.47 6.14 -0.76
C LEU A 228 -12.65 6.49 -1.69
N ALA A 229 -12.37 6.89 -2.93
CA ALA A 229 -13.40 7.19 -3.92
C ALA A 229 -14.34 5.99 -4.14
N GLY A 230 -13.79 4.79 -4.37
CA GLY A 230 -14.60 3.57 -4.52
C GLY A 230 -15.45 3.23 -3.28
N GLY A 231 -14.91 3.46 -2.08
CA GLY A 231 -15.61 3.21 -0.82
C GLY A 231 -16.75 4.20 -0.58
N ILE A 232 -16.55 5.48 -0.89
CA ILE A 232 -17.59 6.52 -0.81
C ILE A 232 -18.75 6.18 -1.76
N ILE A 233 -18.44 5.80 -3.01
CA ILE A 233 -19.45 5.37 -3.99
C ILE A 233 -20.22 4.15 -3.47
N SER A 234 -19.53 3.16 -2.89
CA SER A 234 -20.15 1.95 -2.32
C SER A 234 -21.28 2.30 -1.36
N VAL A 235 -20.99 3.19 -0.40
CA VAL A 235 -21.96 3.54 0.63
C VAL A 235 -23.07 4.42 0.09
N ALA A 236 -22.77 5.33 -0.83
CA ALA A 236 -23.80 6.13 -1.52
C ALA A 236 -24.83 5.24 -2.24
N VAL A 237 -24.39 4.15 -2.87
CA VAL A 237 -25.28 3.16 -3.49
C VAL A 237 -26.10 2.40 -2.44
N ILE A 238 -25.49 1.96 -1.34
CA ILE A 238 -26.17 1.23 -0.24
C ILE A 238 -27.29 2.07 0.39
N ASN A 239 -27.07 3.38 0.54
CA ASN A 239 -28.04 4.30 1.12
C ASN A 239 -29.24 4.60 0.18
N ARG A 240 -29.31 3.99 -1.01
CA ARG A 240 -30.40 4.10 -2.01
C ARG A 240 -30.65 5.51 -2.54
N ASP A 241 -29.64 6.37 -2.50
CA ASP A 241 -29.74 7.76 -2.94
C ASP A 241 -29.52 7.94 -4.47
N ILE A 242 -29.60 6.86 -5.27
CA ILE A 242 -29.09 6.80 -6.67
C ILE A 242 -29.70 7.87 -7.60
N GLU A 243 -30.95 8.28 -7.39
CA GLU A 243 -31.63 9.31 -8.20
C GLU A 243 -31.66 10.69 -7.55
N SER A 244 -30.92 10.89 -6.46
CA SER A 244 -30.91 12.16 -5.74
C SER A 244 -29.83 13.11 -6.27
N LYS A 245 -30.08 14.43 -6.20
CA LYS A 245 -29.05 15.47 -6.42
C LYS A 245 -27.82 15.30 -5.52
N ARG A 246 -28.01 14.63 -4.37
CA ARG A 246 -26.93 14.30 -3.45
C ARG A 246 -26.01 13.23 -4.04
N PHE A 247 -26.55 12.22 -4.68
CA PHE A 247 -25.74 11.20 -5.36
C PHE A 247 -24.97 11.77 -6.55
N GLU A 248 -25.57 12.67 -7.33
CA GLU A 248 -24.86 13.40 -8.39
C GLU A 248 -23.65 14.17 -7.83
N LYS A 249 -23.81 14.84 -6.69
CA LYS A 249 -22.69 15.54 -6.01
C LYS A 249 -21.60 14.55 -5.59
N ILE A 250 -21.96 13.46 -4.91
CA ILE A 250 -21.00 12.44 -4.48
C ILE A 250 -20.24 11.85 -5.68
N MET A 251 -20.93 11.59 -6.79
CA MET A 251 -20.31 11.10 -8.02
C MET A 251 -19.34 12.12 -8.62
N PHE A 252 -19.67 13.41 -8.57
CA PHE A 252 -18.76 14.48 -9.01
C PHE A 252 -17.52 14.57 -8.10
N ASP A 253 -17.70 14.60 -6.79
CA ASP A 253 -16.61 14.72 -5.81
C ASP A 253 -15.66 13.50 -5.90
N THR A 254 -16.22 12.29 -6.00
CA THR A 254 -15.44 11.06 -6.18
C THR A 254 -14.72 11.00 -7.54
N SER A 255 -15.29 11.59 -8.59
CA SER A 255 -14.60 11.72 -9.89
C SER A 255 -13.37 12.63 -9.80
N GLN A 256 -13.42 13.69 -9.00
CA GLN A 256 -12.27 14.56 -8.74
C GLN A 256 -11.17 13.81 -7.99
N LEU A 257 -11.52 13.00 -6.98
CA LEU A 257 -10.57 12.14 -6.28
C LEU A 257 -9.89 11.15 -7.23
N ILE A 258 -10.65 10.49 -8.11
CA ILE A 258 -10.08 9.58 -9.12
C ILE A 258 -9.13 10.33 -10.05
N PHE A 259 -9.48 11.53 -10.48
CA PHE A 259 -8.61 12.35 -11.33
C PHE A 259 -7.30 12.74 -10.62
N ILE A 260 -7.36 13.14 -9.35
CA ILE A 260 -6.16 13.41 -8.53
C ILE A 260 -5.30 12.15 -8.41
N ALA A 261 -5.91 10.98 -8.17
CA ALA A 261 -5.19 9.72 -8.09
C ALA A 261 -4.47 9.38 -9.39
N LEU A 262 -5.10 9.60 -10.55
CA LEU A 262 -4.47 9.38 -11.86
C LEU A 262 -3.25 10.28 -12.08
N ILE A 263 -3.34 11.56 -11.71
CA ILE A 263 -2.19 12.48 -11.80
C ILE A 263 -1.04 11.99 -10.93
N LEU A 264 -1.31 11.64 -9.67
CA LEU A 264 -0.29 11.12 -8.75
C LEU A 264 0.34 9.84 -9.27
N LEU A 265 -0.44 8.96 -9.90
CA LEU A 265 0.05 7.72 -10.49
C LEU A 265 1.02 7.98 -11.65
N VAL A 266 0.70 8.93 -12.52
CA VAL A 266 1.58 9.33 -13.63
C VAL A 266 2.88 9.93 -13.08
N VAL A 267 2.79 10.79 -12.06
CA VAL A 267 3.96 11.35 -11.38
C VAL A 267 4.83 10.24 -10.77
N ALA A 268 4.21 9.24 -10.12
CA ALA A 268 4.93 8.09 -9.56
C ALA A 268 5.71 7.33 -10.64
N ALA A 269 5.08 7.02 -11.77
CA ALA A 269 5.72 6.32 -12.89
C ALA A 269 6.88 7.14 -13.49
N LEU A 270 6.73 8.47 -13.62
CA LEU A 270 7.81 9.34 -14.07
C LEU A 270 9.01 9.31 -13.11
N ILE A 271 8.74 9.35 -11.79
CA ILE A 271 9.78 9.24 -10.77
C ILE A 271 10.47 7.87 -10.83
N GLU A 272 9.73 6.79 -11.02
CA GLU A 272 10.28 5.42 -11.10
C GLU A 272 11.20 5.23 -12.30
N VAL A 273 10.81 5.75 -13.47
CA VAL A 273 11.56 5.51 -14.72
C VAL A 273 12.69 6.48 -14.94
N TYR A 274 12.51 7.77 -14.62
CA TYR A 274 13.47 8.80 -15.00
C TYR A 274 14.31 9.31 -13.83
N ILE A 275 13.81 9.26 -12.59
CA ILE A 275 14.50 9.84 -11.43
C ILE A 275 15.18 8.78 -10.59
N THR A 276 14.46 7.71 -10.24
CA THR A 276 14.98 6.63 -9.36
C THR A 276 16.26 5.99 -9.92
N PRO A 277 16.38 5.68 -11.23
CA PRO A 277 17.60 5.05 -11.75
C PRO A 277 18.84 5.97 -11.69
N LEU A 278 18.66 7.30 -11.64
CA LEU A 278 19.80 8.23 -11.52
C LEU A 278 20.52 8.12 -10.17
N PHE A 279 19.84 7.67 -9.12
CA PHE A 279 20.37 7.60 -7.75
C PHE A 279 20.65 6.18 -7.26
N PHE A 280 20.06 5.15 -7.89
CA PHE A 280 20.05 3.78 -7.38
C PHE A 280 20.42 2.69 -8.40
N ASN A 281 20.99 3.07 -9.55
CA ASN A 281 21.61 2.13 -10.50
C ASN A 281 22.99 1.66 -10.02
#